data_AF-A2FDA3-F1
#
_entry.id   AF-A2FDA3-F1
#
_cell.length_a   1.000
_cell.length_b   1.000
_cell.length_c   1.000
_cell.angle_alpha   90.00
_cell.angle_beta   90.00
_cell.angle_gamma   90.00
#
_symmetry.space_group_name_H-M   'P 1'
#
loop_
_entity.id
_entity.type
_entity.pdbx_description
1 polymer ?
#
loop_
_entity_poly.entity_id
_entity_poly.type
_entity_poly.pdbx_seq_one_letter_code
_entity_poly.pdbx_strand_id
1 'polypeptide(L)'
;MNFTPKETNFATTVKKIIKECKDNPHEPISVNKIVESENCEKRRLYDLFNVLCAVGLCTKTMHKLYLWNGDENMLRTIQQEYERVESLVISRDMWDIFKMPESPPIGQLTLAIILVYLFFGTEEMTLKQICLIMTQKRSKMNRLLRRLYLAAFFLEQIGVITHASHIGSYKLAIDTETIISTAFADMKARYVFPIDSIASQLATIDNNYLDGIKATRKELLIQKMKASHISVANGFTHEVEQDQDQELSPDPLSPVKMIELY
;
A
#
# COMPACT_ATOMS: atom_id res chain seq x y z
N MET A 1 -40.41 5.48 -25.56
CA MET A 1 -39.08 4.83 -25.47
C MET A 1 -38.62 4.97 -24.03
N ASN A 2 -38.70 3.89 -23.25
CA ASN A 2 -38.23 3.89 -21.87
C ASN A 2 -36.70 3.68 -21.89
N PHE A 3 -35.94 4.76 -21.70
CA PHE A 3 -34.53 4.66 -21.36
C PHE A 3 -34.45 4.19 -19.91
N THR A 4 -34.32 2.90 -19.69
CA THR A 4 -33.78 2.40 -18.42
C THR A 4 -32.28 2.73 -18.43
N PRO A 5 -31.77 3.53 -17.47
CA PRO A 5 -30.33 3.70 -17.34
C PRO A 5 -29.74 2.33 -17.04
N LYS A 6 -28.86 1.82 -17.91
CA LYS A 6 -28.03 0.68 -17.52
C LYS A 6 -27.20 1.15 -16.34
N GLU A 7 -27.49 0.64 -15.15
CA GLU A 7 -26.61 0.78 -13.99
C GLU A 7 -25.28 0.11 -14.33
N THR A 8 -24.34 0.88 -14.87
CA THR A 8 -22.97 0.43 -15.10
C THR A 8 -22.30 0.29 -13.75
N ASN A 9 -21.88 -0.92 -13.42
CA ASN A 9 -21.11 -1.18 -12.21
C ASN A 9 -19.86 -0.28 -12.21
N PHE A 10 -19.61 0.43 -11.11
CA PHE A 10 -18.47 1.34 -10.99
C PHE A 10 -17.14 0.67 -11.36
N ALA A 11 -16.96 -0.62 -11.07
CA ALA A 11 -15.78 -1.38 -11.47
C ALA A 11 -15.59 -1.41 -13.00
N THR A 12 -16.66 -1.60 -13.77
CA THR A 12 -16.57 -1.59 -15.24
C THR A 12 -16.23 -0.21 -15.77
N THR A 13 -16.76 0.83 -15.14
CA THR A 13 -16.43 2.23 -15.46
C THR A 13 -14.96 2.53 -15.18
N VAL A 14 -14.43 2.11 -14.02
CA VAL A 14 -13.00 2.29 -13.70
C VAL A 14 -12.11 1.60 -14.72
N LYS A 15 -12.39 0.34 -15.07
CA LYS A 15 -11.62 -0.39 -16.10
C LYS A 15 -11.66 0.29 -17.46
N LYS A 16 -12.83 0.80 -17.86
CA LYS A 16 -13.00 1.57 -19.11
C LYS A 16 -12.16 2.84 -19.10
N ILE A 17 -12.22 3.63 -18.02
CA ILE A 17 -11.43 4.85 -17.87
C ILE A 17 -9.93 4.54 -17.94
N ILE A 18 -9.45 3.53 -17.20
CA ILE A 18 -8.03 3.14 -17.22
C ILE A 18 -7.61 2.74 -18.64
N LYS A 19 -8.44 1.97 -19.35
CA LYS A 19 -8.18 1.59 -20.74
C LYS A 19 -8.08 2.82 -21.65
N GLU A 20 -9.03 3.74 -21.58
CA GLU A 20 -9.01 4.97 -22.38
C GLU A 20 -7.76 5.83 -22.10
N CYS A 21 -7.31 5.89 -20.84
CA CYS A 21 -6.08 6.58 -20.47
C CYS A 21 -4.83 5.90 -21.05
N LYS A 22 -4.80 4.55 -21.07
CA LYS A 22 -3.70 3.78 -21.67
C LYS A 22 -3.66 3.92 -23.19
N ASP A 23 -4.83 3.96 -23.83
CA ASP A 23 -4.96 4.11 -25.28
C ASP A 23 -4.58 5.55 -25.74
N ASN A 24 -4.73 6.55 -24.85
CA ASN A 24 -4.47 7.98 -25.15
C ASN A 24 -3.62 8.67 -24.06
N PRO A 25 -2.35 8.29 -23.86
CA PRO A 25 -1.56 8.70 -22.70
C PRO A 25 -1.29 10.21 -22.60
N HIS A 26 -1.29 10.92 -23.73
CA HIS A 26 -1.00 12.36 -23.80
C HIS A 26 -2.23 13.25 -23.75
N GLU A 27 -3.43 12.67 -23.75
CA GLU A 27 -4.66 13.47 -23.73
C GLU A 27 -4.97 13.96 -22.30
N PRO A 28 -5.21 15.27 -22.09
CA PRO A 28 -5.63 15.76 -20.79
C PRO A 28 -7.00 15.24 -20.38
N ILE A 29 -7.04 14.52 -19.26
CA ILE A 29 -8.25 13.90 -18.73
C ILE A 29 -8.98 14.88 -17.82
N SER A 30 -10.25 15.14 -18.12
CA SER A 30 -11.13 15.98 -17.29
C SER A 30 -12.17 15.13 -16.59
N VAL A 31 -12.19 15.17 -15.25
CA VAL A 31 -13.20 14.45 -14.44
C VAL A 31 -14.62 14.87 -14.82
N ASN A 32 -14.85 16.14 -15.16
CA ASN A 32 -16.20 16.60 -15.52
C ASN A 32 -16.71 15.92 -16.80
N LYS A 33 -15.84 15.74 -17.81
CA LYS A 33 -16.20 15.06 -19.05
C LYS A 33 -16.61 13.60 -18.79
N ILE A 34 -15.90 12.92 -17.89
CA ILE A 34 -16.20 11.52 -17.50
C ILE A 34 -17.53 11.43 -16.74
N VAL A 35 -17.82 12.38 -15.84
CA VAL A 35 -19.10 12.42 -15.12
C VAL A 35 -20.28 12.52 -16.08
N GLU A 36 -20.15 13.36 -17.11
CA GLU A 36 -21.18 13.56 -18.13
C GLU A 36 -21.40 12.32 -19.00
N SER A 37 -20.35 11.54 -19.28
CA SER A 37 -20.43 10.35 -20.14
C SER A 37 -20.82 9.05 -19.41
N GLU A 38 -20.36 8.86 -18.16
CA GLU A 38 -20.46 7.56 -17.46
C GLU A 38 -21.48 7.53 -16.31
N ASN A 39 -22.25 8.62 -16.10
CA ASN A 39 -23.22 8.75 -15.00
C ASN A 39 -22.66 8.31 -13.63
N CYS A 40 -21.43 8.73 -13.34
CA CYS A 40 -20.70 8.35 -12.12
C CYS A 40 -20.59 9.52 -11.14
N GLU A 41 -20.62 9.22 -9.84
CA GLU A 41 -20.40 10.23 -8.80
C GLU A 41 -19.01 10.87 -8.93
N LYS A 42 -19.00 12.19 -9.13
CA LYS A 42 -17.77 13.01 -9.21
C LYS A 42 -16.79 12.76 -8.06
N ARG A 43 -17.31 12.52 -6.84
CA ARG A 43 -16.50 12.22 -5.65
C ARG A 43 -15.67 10.95 -5.81
N ARG A 44 -16.24 9.89 -6.41
CA ARG A 44 -15.59 8.58 -6.62
C ARG A 44 -14.50 8.66 -7.68
N LEU A 45 -14.71 9.47 -8.72
CA LEU A 45 -13.69 9.74 -9.73
C LEU A 45 -12.49 10.47 -9.11
N TYR A 46 -12.71 11.45 -8.23
CA TYR A 46 -11.59 12.07 -7.51
C TYR A 46 -10.84 11.08 -6.61
N ASP A 47 -11.53 10.14 -5.96
CA ASP A 47 -10.81 9.08 -5.23
C ASP A 47 -9.95 8.24 -6.18
N LEU A 48 -10.50 7.79 -7.32
CA LEU A 48 -9.75 7.07 -8.34
C LEU A 48 -8.51 7.84 -8.79
N PHE A 49 -8.67 9.08 -9.23
CA PHE A 49 -7.53 9.87 -9.73
C PHE A 49 -6.52 10.21 -8.62
N ASN A 50 -6.97 10.37 -7.37
CA ASN A 50 -6.03 10.53 -6.25
C ASN A 50 -5.21 9.25 -6.02
N VAL A 51 -5.82 8.07 -6.19
CA VAL A 51 -5.11 6.78 -6.15
C VAL A 51 -4.12 6.68 -7.30
N LEU A 52 -4.56 6.92 -8.54
CA LEU A 52 -3.70 6.89 -9.73
C LEU A 52 -2.52 7.87 -9.62
N CYS A 53 -2.74 9.07 -9.08
CA CYS A 53 -1.66 10.02 -8.83
C CYS A 53 -0.70 9.55 -7.75
N ALA A 54 -1.21 8.96 -6.66
CA ALA A 54 -0.38 8.51 -5.55
C ALA A 54 0.58 7.39 -5.97
N VAL A 55 0.14 6.47 -6.82
CA VAL A 55 1.02 5.42 -7.35
C VAL A 55 1.82 5.86 -8.56
N GLY A 56 1.69 7.10 -9.03
CA GLY A 56 2.45 7.63 -10.15
C GLY A 56 1.89 7.34 -11.55
N LEU A 57 0.73 6.67 -11.68
CA LEU A 57 0.10 6.45 -12.99
C LEU A 57 -0.43 7.74 -13.63
N CYS A 58 -0.78 8.73 -12.80
CA CYS A 58 -1.21 10.04 -13.28
C CYS A 58 -0.46 11.19 -12.62
N THR A 59 -0.46 12.34 -13.27
CA THR A 59 -0.12 13.61 -12.64
C THR A 59 -1.27 14.60 -12.77
N LYS A 60 -1.57 15.27 -11.67
CA LYS A 60 -2.55 16.35 -11.64
C LYS A 60 -1.90 17.65 -12.11
N THR A 61 -2.48 18.25 -13.15
CA THR A 61 -2.06 19.55 -13.68
C THR A 61 -2.74 20.71 -12.94
N MET A 62 -2.22 21.93 -13.14
CA MET A 62 -2.74 23.16 -12.51
C MET A 62 -4.22 23.43 -12.84
N HIS A 63 -4.70 23.00 -14.00
CA HIS A 63 -6.07 23.24 -14.47
C HIS A 63 -7.07 22.15 -14.04
N LYS A 64 -6.76 21.38 -12.99
CA LYS A 64 -7.58 20.24 -12.52
C LYS A 64 -7.79 19.15 -13.59
N LEU A 65 -6.88 19.07 -14.55
CA LEU A 65 -6.80 17.98 -15.53
C LEU A 65 -5.77 16.96 -15.06
N TYR A 66 -5.89 15.73 -15.53
CA TYR A 66 -4.95 14.66 -15.25
C TYR A 66 -4.24 14.23 -16.53
N LEU A 67 -2.97 13.85 -16.41
CA LEU A 67 -2.18 13.27 -17.50
C LEU A 67 -1.74 11.87 -17.09
N TRP A 68 -1.76 10.94 -18.03
CA TRP A 68 -1.35 9.56 -17.81
C TRP A 68 0.17 9.42 -18.06
N ASN A 69 0.88 8.85 -17.09
CA ASN A 69 2.35 8.74 -17.13
C ASN A 69 2.84 7.33 -17.52
N GLY A 70 1.95 6.33 -17.48
CA GLY A 70 2.30 4.94 -17.79
C GLY A 70 2.73 4.09 -16.60
N ASP A 71 2.76 2.78 -16.84
CA ASP A 71 3.05 1.76 -15.82
C ASP A 71 4.53 1.81 -15.38
N GLU A 72 5.46 2.23 -16.24
CA GLU A 72 6.88 2.43 -15.88
C GLU A 72 7.05 3.50 -14.79
N ASN A 73 6.31 4.62 -14.91
CA ASN A 73 6.37 5.66 -13.89
C ASN A 73 5.77 5.18 -12.56
N MET A 74 4.78 4.29 -12.62
CA MET A 74 4.23 3.67 -11.42
C MET A 74 5.26 2.82 -10.68
N LEU A 75 5.96 1.92 -11.40
CA LEU A 75 7.00 1.09 -10.81
C LEU A 75 8.12 1.94 -10.18
N ARG A 76 8.58 2.98 -10.90
CA ARG A 76 9.56 3.94 -10.38
C ARG A 76 9.08 4.64 -9.11
N THR A 77 7.82 5.08 -9.09
CA THR A 77 7.22 5.77 -7.93
C THR A 77 7.18 4.84 -6.71
N ILE A 78 6.75 3.58 -6.91
CA ILE A 78 6.71 2.58 -5.85
C ILE A 78 8.12 2.27 -5.32
N GLN A 79 9.10 2.12 -6.20
CA GLN A 79 10.50 1.90 -5.82
C GLN A 79 11.05 3.06 -4.97
N GLN A 80 10.81 4.31 -5.39
CA GLN A 80 11.26 5.49 -4.65
C GLN A 80 10.61 5.60 -3.27
N GLU A 81 9.31 5.30 -3.16
CA GLU A 81 8.62 5.28 -1.86
C GLU A 81 9.11 4.13 -0.96
N TYR A 82 9.42 2.97 -1.55
CA TYR A 82 9.99 1.84 -0.83
C TYR A 82 11.38 2.16 -0.28
N GLU A 83 12.25 2.70 -1.12
CA GLU A 83 13.57 3.20 -0.74
C GLU A 83 13.50 4.23 0.40
N ARG A 84 12.54 5.15 0.33
CA ARG A 84 12.29 6.14 1.39
C ARG A 84 11.90 5.47 2.72
N VAL A 85 11.04 4.45 2.68
CA VAL A 85 10.65 3.68 3.87
C VAL A 85 11.86 2.95 4.47
N GLU A 86 12.65 2.27 3.64
CA GLU A 86 13.85 1.56 4.08
C GLU A 86 14.89 2.52 4.68
N SER A 87 15.05 3.70 4.10
CA SER A 87 15.94 4.74 4.64
C SER A 87 15.47 5.24 6.01
N LEU A 88 14.15 5.40 6.21
CA LEU A 88 13.61 5.86 7.49
C LEU A 88 13.82 4.84 8.62
N VAL A 89 13.73 3.55 8.31
CA VAL A 89 13.81 2.49 9.31
C VAL A 89 15.21 2.29 9.90
N ILE A 90 16.24 2.84 9.25
CA ILE A 90 17.59 2.92 9.82
C ILE A 90 17.61 3.80 11.08
N SER A 91 16.78 4.85 11.12
CA SER A 91 16.80 5.87 12.18
C SER A 91 15.55 5.92 13.06
N ARG A 92 14.51 5.16 12.72
CA ARG A 92 13.21 5.18 13.39
C ARG A 92 12.70 3.77 13.64
N ASP A 93 11.81 3.66 14.63
CA ASP A 93 11.07 2.42 14.84
C ASP A 93 10.19 2.12 13.62
N MET A 94 10.16 0.84 13.21
CA MET A 94 9.44 0.45 12.00
C MET A 94 7.93 0.61 12.11
N TRP A 95 7.37 0.50 13.32
CA TRP A 95 5.94 0.69 13.54
C TRP A 95 5.55 2.15 13.37
N ASP A 96 6.43 3.08 13.77
CA ASP A 96 6.19 4.51 13.61
C ASP A 96 6.14 4.97 12.15
N ILE A 97 6.81 4.25 11.24
CA ILE A 97 6.83 4.58 9.81
C ILE A 97 5.46 4.37 9.17
N PHE A 98 4.72 3.35 9.61
CA PHE A 98 3.41 3.00 9.05
C PHE A 98 2.23 3.60 9.82
N LYS A 99 2.48 4.29 10.95
CA LYS A 99 1.42 4.98 11.71
C LYS A 99 0.77 6.05 10.83
N MET A 100 -0.54 5.94 10.64
CA MET A 100 -1.32 6.89 9.85
C MET A 100 -2.02 7.91 10.74
N PRO A 101 -2.26 9.14 10.25
CA PRO A 101 -3.16 10.09 10.92
C PRO A 101 -4.59 9.53 10.99
N GLU A 102 -5.48 10.17 11.76
CA GLU A 102 -6.86 9.69 11.92
C GLU A 102 -7.65 9.63 10.60
N SER A 103 -7.37 10.52 9.65
CA SER A 103 -8.03 10.55 8.36
C SER A 103 -7.00 10.66 7.22
N PRO A 104 -6.25 9.57 6.95
CA PRO A 104 -5.19 9.58 5.94
C PRO A 104 -5.81 9.69 4.54
N PRO A 105 -5.32 10.55 3.63
CA PRO A 105 -5.78 10.59 2.25
C PRO A 105 -5.78 9.20 1.59
N ILE A 106 -6.73 8.93 0.69
CA ILE A 106 -6.86 7.59 0.05
C ILE A 106 -5.58 7.18 -0.69
N GLY A 107 -4.89 8.13 -1.32
CA GLY A 107 -3.61 7.88 -1.98
C GLY A 107 -2.51 7.43 -1.01
N GLN A 108 -2.47 7.96 0.22
CA GLN A 108 -1.51 7.50 1.23
C GLN A 108 -1.82 6.06 1.66
N LEU A 109 -3.10 5.71 1.81
CA LEU A 109 -3.52 4.33 2.12
C LEU A 109 -3.12 3.37 1.02
N THR A 110 -3.30 3.76 -0.25
CA THR A 110 -2.89 2.97 -1.41
C THR A 110 -1.41 2.65 -1.39
N LEU A 111 -0.55 3.66 -1.25
CA LEU A 111 0.90 3.44 -1.17
C LEU A 111 1.25 2.59 0.04
N ALA A 112 0.66 2.87 1.20
CA ALA A 112 0.99 2.15 2.42
C ALA A 112 0.57 0.68 2.37
N ILE A 113 -0.52 0.32 1.67
CA ILE A 113 -0.85 -1.09 1.39
C ILE A 113 0.33 -1.73 0.65
N ILE A 114 0.77 -1.16 -0.48
CA ILE A 114 1.86 -1.71 -1.29
C ILE A 114 3.15 -1.83 -0.48
N LEU A 115 3.51 -0.76 0.25
CA LEU A 115 4.74 -0.69 1.03
C LEU A 115 4.77 -1.69 2.18
N VAL A 116 3.63 -1.99 2.82
CA VAL A 116 3.55 -3.02 3.86
C VAL A 116 3.89 -4.40 3.28
N TYR A 117 3.37 -4.77 2.11
CA TYR A 117 3.73 -6.04 1.46
C TYR A 117 5.22 -6.11 1.13
N LEU A 118 5.77 -5.06 0.50
CA LEU A 118 7.18 -5.00 0.13
C LEU A 118 8.09 -5.09 1.37
N PHE A 119 7.77 -4.32 2.40
CA PHE A 119 8.58 -4.20 3.61
C PHE A 119 8.63 -5.49 4.44
N PHE A 120 7.50 -6.16 4.60
CA PHE A 120 7.43 -7.42 5.36
C PHE A 120 7.73 -8.67 4.50
N GLY A 121 7.84 -8.53 3.18
CA GLY A 121 8.12 -9.65 2.28
C GLY A 121 7.05 -10.73 2.32
N THR A 122 5.78 -10.35 2.52
CA THR A 122 4.66 -11.28 2.59
C THR A 122 4.02 -11.45 1.21
N GLU A 123 3.72 -12.68 0.83
CA GLU A 123 2.99 -12.94 -0.42
C GLU A 123 1.50 -12.58 -0.31
N GLU A 124 0.95 -12.72 0.89
CA GLU A 124 -0.47 -12.59 1.16
C GLU A 124 -0.70 -11.92 2.51
N MET A 125 -1.64 -10.97 2.54
CA MET A 125 -2.09 -10.30 3.76
C MET A 125 -3.57 -9.93 3.66
N THR A 126 -4.24 -9.91 4.81
CA THR A 126 -5.60 -9.38 4.94
C THR A 126 -5.58 -7.88 5.22
N LEU A 127 -6.62 -7.17 4.78
CA LEU A 127 -6.74 -5.74 5.08
C LEU A 127 -6.86 -5.44 6.58
N LYS A 128 -7.35 -6.40 7.39
CA LYS A 128 -7.38 -6.28 8.85
C LYS A 128 -5.97 -6.24 9.45
N GLN A 129 -5.08 -7.09 8.96
CA GLN A 129 -3.67 -7.11 9.36
C GLN A 129 -2.96 -5.81 8.98
N ILE A 130 -3.17 -5.34 7.76
CA ILE A 130 -2.63 -4.05 7.29
C ILE A 130 -3.18 -2.89 8.14
N CYS A 131 -4.47 -2.92 8.46
CA CYS A 131 -5.11 -1.94 9.34
C CYS A 131 -4.48 -1.90 10.74
N LEU A 132 -4.17 -3.07 11.32
CA LEU A 132 -3.52 -3.15 12.63
C LEU A 132 -2.15 -2.47 12.63
N ILE A 133 -1.37 -2.64 11.56
CA ILE A 133 -0.04 -2.00 11.42
C ILE A 133 -0.17 -0.48 11.39
N MET A 134 -1.21 0.04 10.73
CA MET A 134 -1.40 1.49 10.51
C MET A 134 -2.13 2.21 11.65
N THR A 135 -2.90 1.47 12.46
CA THR A 135 -3.81 2.03 13.45
C THR A 135 -3.10 2.38 14.75
N GLN A 136 -3.32 3.61 15.24
CA GLN A 136 -2.83 4.05 16.55
C GLN A 136 -3.80 3.74 17.71
N LYS A 137 -5.11 3.63 17.42
CA LYS A 137 -6.17 3.45 18.43
C LYS A 137 -7.22 2.45 17.94
N ARG A 138 -7.58 1.46 18.76
CA ARG A 138 -8.57 0.41 18.39
C ARG A 138 -9.90 0.99 17.95
N SER A 139 -10.41 2.01 18.65
CA SER A 139 -11.68 2.68 18.33
C SER A 139 -11.74 3.31 16.93
N LYS A 140 -10.60 3.50 16.26
CA LYS A 140 -10.53 4.07 14.90
C LYS A 140 -10.30 3.02 13.81
N MET A 141 -10.03 1.77 14.18
CA MET A 141 -9.68 0.69 13.27
C MET A 141 -10.77 0.44 12.22
N ASN A 142 -12.05 0.40 12.62
CA ASN A 142 -13.18 0.15 11.71
C ASN A 142 -13.35 1.23 10.63
N ARG A 143 -13.09 2.50 10.97
CA ARG A 143 -13.14 3.61 10.00
C ARG A 143 -11.98 3.55 9.01
N LEU A 144 -10.78 3.24 9.48
CA LEU A 144 -9.60 3.04 8.62
C LEU A 144 -9.79 1.85 7.69
N LEU A 145 -10.29 0.72 8.22
CA LEU A 145 -10.51 -0.52 7.49
C LEU A 145 -11.46 -0.31 6.30
N ARG A 146 -12.57 0.42 6.48
CA ARG A 146 -13.49 0.76 5.37
C ARG A 146 -12.79 1.52 4.24
N ARG A 147 -11.85 2.40 4.57
CA ARG A 147 -11.08 3.17 3.58
C ARG A 147 -9.99 2.33 2.92
N LEU A 148 -9.39 1.38 3.65
CA LEU A 148 -8.50 0.38 3.09
C LEU A 148 -9.20 -0.50 2.06
N TYR A 149 -10.45 -0.92 2.31
CA TYR A 149 -11.25 -1.63 1.30
C TYR A 149 -11.43 -0.82 0.01
N LEU A 150 -11.67 0.48 0.13
CA LEU A 150 -11.78 1.36 -1.03
C LEU A 150 -10.44 1.50 -1.77
N ALA A 151 -9.33 1.63 -1.05
CA ALA A 151 -7.99 1.69 -1.67
C ALA A 151 -7.64 0.36 -2.37
N ALA A 152 -7.92 -0.76 -1.73
CA ALA A 152 -7.72 -2.10 -2.27
C ALA A 152 -8.57 -2.33 -3.53
N PHE A 153 -9.83 -1.92 -3.51
CA PHE A 153 -10.69 -1.96 -4.70
C PHE A 153 -10.03 -1.25 -5.90
N PHE A 154 -9.50 -0.04 -5.72
CA PHE A 154 -8.82 0.65 -6.81
C PHE A 154 -7.52 -0.02 -7.24
N LEU A 155 -6.70 -0.47 -6.29
CA LEU A 155 -5.48 -1.22 -6.59
C LEU A 155 -5.76 -2.49 -7.40
N GLU A 156 -6.86 -3.18 -7.11
CA GLU A 156 -7.30 -4.35 -7.85
C GLU A 156 -7.74 -3.97 -9.27
N GLN A 157 -8.48 -2.87 -9.45
CA GLN A 157 -8.88 -2.41 -10.79
C GLN A 157 -7.67 -1.98 -11.63
N ILE A 158 -6.61 -1.47 -11.00
CA ILE A 158 -5.34 -1.12 -11.66
C ILE A 158 -4.51 -2.37 -11.99
N GLY A 159 -4.72 -3.47 -11.26
CA GLY A 159 -3.96 -4.71 -11.40
C GLY A 159 -2.68 -4.75 -10.55
N VAL A 160 -2.56 -3.90 -9.52
CA VAL A 160 -1.42 -3.91 -8.59
C VAL A 160 -1.57 -5.01 -7.53
N ILE A 161 -2.82 -5.33 -7.17
CA ILE A 161 -3.14 -6.42 -6.25
C ILE A 161 -4.19 -7.33 -6.85
N THR A 162 -4.24 -8.57 -6.38
CA THR A 162 -5.28 -9.55 -6.74
C THR A 162 -5.85 -10.20 -5.49
N HIS A 163 -7.12 -10.63 -5.54
CA HIS A 163 -7.69 -11.46 -4.49
C HIS A 163 -6.89 -12.75 -4.31
N ALA A 164 -6.65 -13.11 -3.05
CA ALA A 164 -6.11 -14.40 -2.70
C ALA A 164 -7.23 -15.44 -2.48
N SER A 165 -6.87 -16.66 -2.08
CA SER A 165 -7.84 -17.72 -1.78
C SER A 165 -8.76 -17.39 -0.61
N HIS A 166 -8.30 -16.56 0.33
CA HIS A 166 -9.05 -16.20 1.52
C HIS A 166 -9.82 -14.87 1.37
N ILE A 167 -11.03 -14.81 1.93
CA ILE A 167 -11.88 -13.62 1.90
C ILE A 167 -11.17 -12.44 2.56
N GLY A 168 -11.12 -11.30 1.86
CA GLY A 168 -10.48 -10.08 2.36
C GLY A 168 -8.95 -10.14 2.39
N SER A 169 -8.38 -11.17 1.77
CA SER A 169 -6.95 -11.38 1.59
C SER A 169 -6.53 -11.06 0.16
N TYR A 170 -5.36 -10.46 0.02
CA TYR A 170 -4.83 -9.98 -1.25
C TYR A 170 -3.36 -10.33 -1.40
N LYS A 171 -2.90 -10.42 -2.65
CA LYS A 171 -1.50 -10.59 -3.06
C LYS A 171 -1.06 -9.42 -3.92
N LEU A 172 0.22 -9.06 -3.86
CA LEU A 172 0.80 -8.14 -4.83
C LEU A 172 0.92 -8.84 -6.19
N ALA A 173 0.58 -8.13 -7.25
CA ALA A 173 0.67 -8.58 -8.64
C ALA A 173 1.73 -7.79 -9.44
N ILE A 174 2.74 -7.27 -8.75
CA ILE A 174 3.88 -6.54 -9.31
C ILE A 174 5.18 -7.29 -8.98
N ASP A 175 6.24 -7.03 -9.75
CA ASP A 175 7.56 -7.63 -9.54
C ASP A 175 8.23 -7.04 -8.29
N THR A 176 8.03 -7.71 -7.15
CA THR A 176 8.56 -7.28 -5.86
C THR A 176 10.07 -7.50 -5.76
N GLU A 177 10.63 -8.51 -6.42
CA GLU A 177 12.05 -8.84 -6.35
C GLU A 177 12.89 -7.75 -7.02
N THR A 178 12.50 -7.33 -8.23
CA THR A 178 13.18 -6.25 -8.96
C THR A 178 13.08 -4.92 -8.21
N ILE A 179 11.90 -4.58 -7.66
CA ILE A 179 11.72 -3.34 -6.88
C ILE A 179 12.65 -3.32 -5.67
N ILE A 180 12.71 -4.41 -4.91
CA ILE A 180 13.48 -4.47 -3.66
C ILE A 180 14.98 -4.47 -3.95
N SER A 181 15.44 -5.33 -4.87
CA SER A 181 16.87 -5.41 -5.22
C SER A 181 17.40 -4.09 -5.76
N THR A 182 16.64 -3.42 -6.64
CA THR A 182 17.03 -2.11 -7.20
C THR A 182 17.07 -1.04 -6.11
N ALA A 183 16.07 -0.97 -5.22
CA ALA A 183 16.05 0.00 -4.13
C ALA A 183 17.27 -0.16 -3.19
N PHE A 184 17.62 -1.39 -2.82
CA PHE A 184 18.80 -1.64 -1.97
C PHE A 184 20.12 -1.33 -2.68
N ALA A 185 20.21 -1.61 -3.99
CA ALA A 185 21.36 -1.21 -4.80
C ALA A 185 21.51 0.33 -4.85
N ASP A 186 20.41 1.05 -5.04
CA ASP A 186 20.38 2.52 -5.08
C ASP A 186 20.70 3.16 -3.72
N MET A 187 20.23 2.57 -2.61
CA MET A 187 20.59 2.97 -1.24
C MET A 187 22.08 2.77 -0.99
N LYS A 188 22.64 1.64 -1.42
CA LYS A 188 24.06 1.34 -1.26
C LYS A 188 24.93 2.29 -2.07
N ALA A 189 24.58 2.53 -3.33
CA ALA A 189 25.30 3.45 -4.21
C ALA A 189 25.35 4.89 -3.67
N ARG A 190 24.36 5.29 -2.87
CA ARG A 190 24.30 6.60 -2.21
C ARG A 190 24.81 6.60 -0.77
N TYR A 191 25.41 5.50 -0.30
CA TYR A 191 25.95 5.37 1.05
C TYR A 191 24.93 5.70 2.16
N VAL A 192 23.67 5.24 1.97
CA VAL A 192 22.59 5.48 2.94
C VAL A 192 22.78 4.64 4.21
N PHE A 193 23.39 3.46 4.10
CA PHE A 193 23.61 2.55 5.22
C PHE A 193 24.71 3.07 6.17
N PRO A 194 24.58 2.88 7.49
CA PRO A 194 25.65 3.21 8.45
C PRO A 194 26.94 2.47 8.13
N ILE A 195 28.10 3.10 8.36
CA ILE A 195 29.43 2.54 8.01
C ILE A 195 29.74 1.24 8.78
N ASP A 196 29.17 1.09 9.96
CA ASP A 196 29.30 -0.08 10.84
C ASP A 196 28.27 -1.18 10.56
N SER A 197 27.37 -0.96 9.61
CA SER A 197 26.30 -1.89 9.27
C SER A 197 26.77 -3.02 8.35
N ILE A 198 26.15 -4.21 8.42
CA ILE A 198 26.46 -5.37 7.58
C ILE A 198 26.29 -5.04 6.08
N ALA A 199 25.19 -4.41 5.70
CA ALA A 199 24.87 -3.96 4.35
C ALA A 199 25.95 -3.06 3.74
N SER A 200 26.56 -2.19 4.56
CA SER A 200 27.66 -1.32 4.12
C SER A 200 28.96 -2.10 3.87
N GLN A 201 29.20 -3.18 4.64
CA GLN A 201 30.39 -4.02 4.56
C GLN A 201 30.31 -5.09 3.46
N LEU A 202 29.11 -5.50 3.08
CA LEU A 202 28.91 -6.45 1.97
C LEU A 202 29.44 -5.85 0.66
N ALA A 203 29.93 -6.68 -0.26
CA ALA A 203 30.27 -6.22 -1.62
C ALA A 203 29.00 -5.99 -2.46
N THR A 204 28.04 -6.90 -2.37
CA THR A 204 26.72 -6.84 -3.01
C THR A 204 25.64 -7.23 -2.00
N ILE A 205 24.46 -6.63 -2.11
CA ILE A 205 23.30 -7.02 -1.30
C ILE A 205 22.56 -8.10 -2.10
N ASP A 206 22.69 -9.35 -1.68
CA ASP A 206 22.12 -10.50 -2.38
C ASP A 206 20.73 -10.89 -1.83
N ASN A 207 20.06 -11.81 -2.52
CA ASN A 207 18.74 -12.28 -2.11
C ASN A 207 18.76 -12.96 -0.74
N ASN A 208 19.84 -13.65 -0.38
CA ASN A 208 19.95 -14.31 0.93
C ASN A 208 19.89 -13.30 2.08
N TYR A 209 20.61 -12.18 1.95
CA TYR A 209 20.57 -11.11 2.93
C TYR A 209 19.18 -10.47 3.03
N LEU A 210 18.57 -10.16 1.88
CA LEU A 210 17.22 -9.58 1.82
C LEU A 210 16.17 -10.50 2.43
N ASP A 211 16.27 -11.80 2.19
CA ASP A 211 15.37 -12.80 2.76
C ASP A 211 15.55 -12.92 4.27
N GLY A 212 16.78 -12.77 4.78
CA GLY A 212 17.06 -12.68 6.22
C GLY A 212 16.35 -11.50 6.88
N ILE A 213 16.46 -10.30 6.29
CA ILE A 213 15.75 -9.10 6.78
C ILE A 213 14.24 -9.33 6.78
N LYS A 214 13.69 -9.83 5.68
CA LYS A 214 12.24 -10.08 5.54
C LYS A 214 11.76 -11.12 6.55
N ALA A 215 12.51 -12.20 6.77
CA ALA A 215 12.17 -13.22 7.74
C ALA A 215 12.08 -12.65 9.17
N THR A 216 13.05 -11.83 9.57
CA THR A 216 13.02 -11.15 10.88
C THR A 216 11.81 -10.24 11.01
N ARG A 217 11.54 -9.40 10.00
CA ARG A 217 10.37 -8.49 10.02
C ARG A 217 9.05 -9.24 10.07
N LYS A 218 8.93 -10.34 9.33
CA LYS A 218 7.75 -11.19 9.32
C LYS A 218 7.50 -11.81 10.69
N GLU A 219 8.55 -12.24 11.38
CA GLU A 219 8.43 -12.75 12.75
C GLU A 219 7.92 -11.67 13.72
N LEU A 220 8.47 -10.45 13.64
CA LEU A 220 7.97 -9.31 14.44
C LEU A 220 6.51 -8.97 14.15
N LEU A 221 6.11 -9.07 12.89
CA LEU A 221 4.72 -8.89 12.48
C LEU A 221 3.81 -9.95 13.11
N ILE A 222 4.21 -11.22 13.07
CA ILE A 222 3.47 -12.32 13.71
C ILE A 222 3.35 -12.10 15.22
N GLN A 223 4.42 -11.66 15.87
CA GLN A 223 4.41 -11.33 17.31
C GLN A 223 3.43 -10.21 17.63
N LYS A 224 3.41 -9.12 16.84
CA LYS A 224 2.46 -8.01 17.01
C LYS A 224 1.01 -8.46 16.83
N MET A 225 0.74 -9.32 15.84
CA MET A 225 -0.59 -9.88 15.62
C MET A 225 -1.06 -10.72 16.81
N LYS A 226 -0.21 -11.61 17.32
CA LYS A 226 -0.48 -12.43 18.53
C LYS A 226 -0.79 -11.56 19.74
N ALA A 227 0.02 -10.51 19.97
CA ALA A 227 -0.18 -9.57 21.08
C ALA A 227 -1.48 -8.76 20.96
N SER A 228 -1.98 -8.58 19.74
CA SER A 228 -3.23 -7.84 19.48
C SER A 228 -4.47 -8.72 19.48
N HIS A 229 -4.33 -10.02 19.78
CA HIS A 229 -5.40 -11.04 19.68
C HIS A 229 -6.03 -11.16 18.29
N ILE A 230 -5.34 -10.71 17.24
CA ILE A 230 -5.80 -10.94 15.87
C ILE A 230 -5.26 -12.30 15.43
N SER A 231 -6.16 -13.24 15.10
CA SER A 231 -5.76 -14.57 14.66
C SER A 231 -4.83 -14.50 13.44
N VAL A 232 -3.63 -15.09 13.59
CA VAL A 232 -2.65 -15.26 12.52
C VAL A 232 -3.04 -16.43 11.60
N ALA A 233 -4.05 -17.23 11.99
CA ALA A 233 -4.56 -18.36 11.23
C ALA A 233 -6.02 -18.15 10.78
N ASN A 234 -6.22 -18.35 9.47
CA ASN A 234 -7.44 -18.58 8.70
C ASN A 234 -8.79 -18.15 9.33
N GLY A 235 -9.35 -17.11 8.70
CA GLY A 235 -10.76 -16.74 8.58
C GLY A 235 -11.80 -17.44 9.45
N PHE A 236 -12.60 -16.59 10.10
CA PHE A 236 -13.80 -16.85 10.88
C PHE A 236 -13.58 -17.14 12.37
N THR A 237 -13.43 -16.05 13.12
CA THR A 237 -14.14 -15.90 14.39
C THR A 237 -15.01 -14.65 14.32
N HIS A 238 -16.31 -14.85 14.50
CA HIS A 238 -17.26 -13.79 14.80
C HIS A 238 -16.98 -13.37 16.25
N GLU A 239 -16.02 -12.48 16.45
CA GLU A 239 -15.79 -11.88 17.76
C GLU A 239 -16.79 -10.75 17.96
N VAL A 240 -17.57 -10.86 19.04
CA VAL A 240 -18.43 -9.79 19.55
C VAL A 240 -17.50 -8.76 20.17
N GLU A 241 -17.17 -7.71 19.40
CA GLU A 241 -16.32 -6.60 19.87
C GLU A 241 -17.08 -5.79 20.94
N GLN A 242 -16.58 -5.82 22.18
CA GLN A 242 -16.93 -4.82 23.19
C GLN A 242 -16.09 -3.56 22.94
N ASP A 243 -16.75 -2.47 22.54
CA ASP A 243 -16.19 -1.12 22.39
C ASP A 243 -15.76 -0.57 23.77
N GLN A 244 -14.62 -1.01 24.28
CA GLN A 244 -13.92 -0.31 25.35
C GLN A 244 -12.76 0.48 24.73
N ASP A 245 -12.65 1.76 25.10
CA ASP A 245 -11.51 2.64 24.79
C ASP A 245 -10.24 2.16 25.52
N GLN A 246 -9.76 0.97 25.18
CA GLN A 246 -8.48 0.45 25.63
C GLN A 246 -7.38 0.92 24.67
N GLU A 247 -6.33 1.53 25.24
CA GLU A 247 -5.07 1.72 24.53
C GLU A 247 -4.54 0.34 24.09
N LEU A 248 -3.99 0.26 22.88
CA LEU A 248 -3.31 -0.94 22.41
C LEU A 248 -2.21 -1.31 23.40
N SER A 249 -2.02 -2.61 23.65
CA SER A 249 -0.88 -3.09 24.43
C SER A 249 0.41 -2.46 23.89
N PRO A 250 1.39 -2.15 24.77
CA PRO A 250 2.63 -1.53 24.33
C PRO A 250 3.23 -2.34 23.19
N ASP A 251 3.64 -1.64 22.13
CA ASP A 251 4.27 -2.25 20.96
C ASP A 251 5.36 -3.21 21.46
N PRO A 252 5.45 -4.45 20.93
CA PRO A 252 6.53 -5.34 21.33
C PRO A 252 7.85 -4.59 21.12
N LEU A 253 8.71 -4.58 22.15
CA LEU A 253 10.04 -3.97 22.05
C LEU A 253 10.65 -4.47 20.75
N SER A 254 10.91 -3.57 19.79
CA SER A 254 11.62 -3.92 18.56
C SER A 254 12.93 -4.56 19.02
N PRO A 255 13.08 -5.89 18.92
CA PRO A 255 14.24 -6.54 19.45
C PRO A 255 15.33 -6.11 18.47
N VAL A 256 16.25 -5.31 18.98
CA VAL A 256 17.37 -4.74 18.24
C VAL A 256 17.00 -3.47 17.44
N LYS A 257 17.80 -2.41 17.61
CA LYS A 257 17.76 -1.27 16.69
C LYS A 257 17.97 -1.85 15.30
N MET A 258 17.08 -1.59 14.34
CA MET A 258 17.20 -2.08 12.95
C MET A 258 18.58 -1.86 12.33
N ILE A 259 19.37 -0.92 12.87
CA ILE A 259 20.81 -0.75 12.63
C ILE A 259 21.60 -2.06 12.65
N GLU A 260 21.35 -3.01 13.57
CA GLU A 260 22.14 -4.27 13.61
C GLU A 260 21.63 -5.32 12.61
N LEU A 261 20.43 -5.12 12.03
CA LEU A 261 19.96 -5.92 10.89
C LEU A 261 20.51 -5.35 9.57
N TYR A 262 20.83 -4.06 9.56
CA TYR A 262 21.49 -3.39 8.45
C TYR A 262 22.99 -3.53 8.46
#